data_AF-A0A4Q3V6D6-F1
#
_entry.id   AF-A0A4Q3V6D6-F1
#
_cell.length_a   1.000
_cell.length_b   1.000
_cell.length_c   1.000
_cell.angle_alpha   90.00
_cell.angle_beta   90.00
_cell.angle_gamma   90.00
#
_symmetry.space_group_name_H-M   'P 1'
#
loop_
_entity.id
_entity.type
_entity.pdbx_description
1 polymer ?
#
loop_
_entity_poly.entity_id
_entity_poly.type
_entity_poly.pdbx_seq_one_letter_code
_entity_poly.pdbx_strand_id
1 'polypeptide(L)'
;DEWIERFAPGCTNIVRGLRLDRAFMTLNAAENGLGMCVESTVLVLEYLQQGRLVLPFGDMGLPIKAHYLAVPKSKESLDTVRTVLDWINSWMANRSSGDPHEAVPIDGKNEAADSPSGNGR
;
A
#
# COMPACT_ATOMS: atom_id res chain seq x y z
N ASP A 1 -0.90 10.82 -8.54
CA ASP A 1 -1.11 10.02 -7.32
C ASP A 1 -1.35 8.61 -7.83
N GLU A 2 -0.42 7.69 -7.60
CA GLU A 2 -0.34 6.41 -8.31
C GLU A 2 -1.63 5.60 -8.23
N TRP A 3 -2.33 5.65 -7.09
CA TRP A 3 -3.61 4.96 -6.90
C TRP A 3 -4.67 5.48 -7.87
N ILE A 4 -4.75 6.80 -8.03
CA ILE A 4 -5.72 7.46 -8.93
C ILE A 4 -5.42 7.11 -10.38
N GLU A 5 -4.14 7.17 -10.77
CA GLU A 5 -3.72 6.83 -12.13
C GLU A 5 -4.09 5.40 -12.50
N ARG A 6 -4.00 4.48 -11.53
CA ARG A 6 -4.31 3.06 -11.72
C ARG A 6 -5.81 2.75 -11.69
N PHE A 7 -6.56 3.34 -10.76
CA PHE A 7 -7.94 2.92 -10.46
C PHE A 7 -9.01 3.95 -10.83
N ALA A 8 -8.63 5.20 -11.11
CA ALA A 8 -9.57 6.29 -11.41
C ALA A 8 -9.03 7.30 -12.46
N PRO A 9 -8.54 6.85 -13.65
CA PRO A 9 -7.87 7.73 -14.61
C PRO A 9 -8.76 8.83 -15.20
N GLY A 10 -10.09 8.69 -15.12
CA GLY A 10 -11.06 9.70 -15.57
C GLY A 10 -11.47 10.72 -14.51
N CYS A 11 -11.00 10.59 -13.27
CA CYS A 11 -11.38 11.49 -12.18
C CYS A 11 -10.49 12.74 -12.18
N THR A 12 -11.04 13.85 -12.68
CA THR A 12 -10.28 15.11 -12.94
C THR A 12 -10.29 16.11 -11.79
N ASN A 13 -11.06 15.88 -10.71
CA ASN A 13 -11.23 16.85 -9.62
C ASN A 13 -11.16 16.21 -8.21
N ILE A 14 -10.07 15.49 -7.96
CA ILE A 14 -9.85 14.76 -6.69
C ILE A 14 -9.27 15.67 -5.60
N VAL A 15 -8.79 16.86 -5.99
CA VAL A 15 -8.07 17.81 -5.12
C VAL A 15 -8.99 18.54 -4.11
N ARG A 16 -10.30 18.25 -4.06
CA ARG A 16 -11.23 18.90 -3.11
C ARG A 16 -11.45 18.15 -1.79
N GLY A 17 -10.80 17.01 -1.58
CA GLY A 17 -10.86 16.27 -0.32
C GLY A 17 -9.95 16.83 0.77
N LEU A 18 -10.27 16.54 2.03
CA LEU A 18 -9.41 16.82 3.18
C LEU A 18 -8.09 16.06 3.04
N ARG A 19 -6.96 16.78 3.09
CA ARG A 19 -5.61 16.19 3.07
C ARG A 19 -5.07 16.10 4.48
N LEU A 20 -4.80 14.89 4.93
CA LEU A 20 -4.27 14.60 6.26
C LEU A 20 -2.97 13.81 6.09
N ASP A 21 -1.96 14.17 6.85
CA ASP A 21 -0.62 13.57 6.79
C ASP A 21 -0.40 12.46 7.83
N ARG A 22 -1.45 12.12 8.57
CA ARG A 22 -1.43 11.11 9.63
C ARG A 22 -2.59 10.15 9.45
N ALA A 23 -2.26 8.85 9.37
CA ALA A 23 -3.23 7.80 9.16
C ALA A 23 -4.37 7.79 10.20
N PHE A 24 -4.06 8.08 11.47
CA PHE A 24 -5.11 8.14 12.50
C PHE A 24 -6.13 9.26 12.24
N MET A 25 -5.69 10.40 11.70
CA MET A 25 -6.60 11.50 11.37
C MET A 25 -7.47 11.12 10.19
N THR A 26 -6.85 10.51 9.17
CA THR A 26 -7.54 10.02 7.97
C THR A 26 -8.62 9.00 8.32
N LEU A 27 -8.30 8.01 9.14
CA LEU A 27 -9.23 6.98 9.62
C LEU A 27 -10.36 7.58 10.45
N ASN A 28 -10.05 8.48 11.40
CA ASN A 28 -11.07 9.18 12.19
C ASN A 28 -12.00 10.01 11.31
N ALA A 29 -11.48 10.71 10.29
CA ALA A 29 -12.30 11.49 9.38
C ALA A 29 -13.29 10.61 8.60
N ALA A 30 -12.82 9.46 8.09
CA ALA A 30 -13.66 8.49 7.41
C ALA A 30 -14.74 7.90 8.33
N GLU A 31 -14.36 7.51 9.55
CA GLU A 31 -15.29 6.98 10.55
C GLU A 31 -16.38 7.99 10.93
N ASN A 32 -16.02 9.27 11.05
CA ASN A 32 -16.96 10.36 11.33
C ASN A 32 -17.77 10.80 10.09
N GLY A 33 -17.69 10.06 8.98
CA GLY A 33 -18.51 10.30 7.78
C GLY A 33 -18.06 11.48 6.92
N LEU A 34 -16.82 11.96 7.07
CA LEU A 34 -16.29 13.06 6.25
C LEU A 34 -15.85 12.62 4.85
N GLY A 35 -15.87 11.32 4.54
CA GLY A 35 -15.57 10.78 3.22
C GLY A 35 -15.00 9.36 3.26
N MET A 36 -14.31 8.98 2.18
CA MET A 36 -13.50 7.76 2.13
C MET A 36 -12.01 8.09 2.22
N CYS A 37 -11.21 7.10 2.61
CA CYS A 37 -9.76 7.20 2.62
C CYS A 37 -9.08 6.01 1.95
N VAL A 38 -7.87 6.24 1.47
CA VAL A 38 -6.93 5.19 1.05
C VAL A 38 -5.87 5.08 2.15
N GLU A 39 -5.79 3.92 2.79
CA GLU A 39 -4.92 3.71 3.95
C GLU A 39 -4.32 2.30 3.98
N SER A 40 -3.32 2.10 4.84
CA SER A 40 -2.71 0.78 5.05
C SER A 40 -3.73 -0.21 5.62
N THR A 41 -3.80 -1.40 5.00
CA THR A 41 -4.61 -2.53 5.47
C THR A 41 -4.29 -2.90 6.93
N VAL A 42 -3.03 -2.72 7.36
CA VAL A 42 -2.61 -2.99 8.74
C VAL A 42 -3.29 -2.05 9.73
N LEU A 43 -3.46 -0.77 9.37
CA LEU A 43 -4.02 0.24 10.25
C LEU A 43 -5.55 0.23 10.27
N VAL A 44 -6.18 -0.15 9.15
CA VAL A 44 -7.65 -0.20 9.03
C VAL A 44 -8.24 -1.49 9.63
N LEU A 45 -7.44 -2.54 9.83
CA LEU A 45 -7.91 -3.88 10.22
C LEU A 45 -8.85 -3.87 11.43
N GLU A 46 -8.49 -3.15 12.49
CA GLU A 46 -9.30 -3.07 13.70
C GLU A 46 -10.67 -2.40 13.44
N TYR A 47 -10.69 -1.34 12.63
CA TYR A 47 -11.91 -0.63 12.26
C TYR A 47 -12.85 -1.52 11.43
N LEU A 48 -12.30 -2.35 10.55
CA LEU A 48 -13.08 -3.32 9.77
C LEU A 48 -13.65 -4.43 10.66
N GLN A 49 -12.84 -4.98 11.58
CA GLN A 49 -13.28 -6.02 12.52
C GLN A 49 -14.40 -5.53 13.45
N GLN A 50 -14.35 -4.26 13.84
CA GLN A 50 -15.38 -3.61 14.67
C GLN A 50 -16.60 -3.13 13.86
N GLY A 51 -16.58 -3.23 12.52
CA GLY A 51 -17.64 -2.73 11.65
C GLY A 51 -17.77 -1.20 11.64
N ARG A 52 -16.75 -0.47 12.11
CA ARG A 52 -16.69 1.00 12.11
C ARG A 52 -16.37 1.57 10.73
N LEU A 53 -15.64 0.79 9.93
CA LEU A 53 -15.35 1.08 8.53
C LEU A 53 -15.70 -0.14 7.67
N VAL A 54 -15.86 0.10 6.37
CA VAL A 54 -16.06 -0.93 5.35
C VAL A 54 -15.10 -0.67 4.20
N LEU A 55 -14.79 -1.72 3.43
CA LEU A 55 -14.06 -1.59 2.17
C LEU A 55 -15.06 -1.57 1.00
N PRO A 56 -15.52 -0.39 0.55
CA PRO A 56 -16.58 -0.29 -0.46
C PRO A 56 -16.18 -0.90 -1.82
N PHE A 57 -14.88 -1.05 -2.06
CA PHE A 57 -14.33 -1.60 -3.30
C PHE A 57 -13.46 -2.86 -3.08
N GLY A 58 -13.64 -3.54 -1.95
CA GLY A 58 -12.83 -4.72 -1.62
C GLY A 58 -11.37 -4.38 -1.33
N ASP A 59 -10.46 -5.25 -1.76
CA ASP A 59 -9.01 -5.20 -1.50
C ASP A 59 -8.21 -4.36 -2.50
N MET A 60 -8.86 -3.41 -3.20
CA MET A 60 -8.18 -2.51 -4.12
C MET A 60 -7.14 -1.64 -3.40
N GLY A 61 -5.87 -1.91 -3.67
CA GLY A 61 -4.76 -1.19 -3.07
C GLY A 61 -3.50 -1.22 -3.93
N LEU A 62 -2.48 -0.48 -3.48
CA LEU A 62 -1.14 -0.56 -4.03
C LEU A 62 -0.24 -1.33 -3.05
N PRO A 63 0.62 -2.24 -3.54
CA PRO A 63 1.62 -2.87 -2.70
C PRO A 63 2.72 -1.86 -2.35
N ILE A 64 2.66 -1.27 -1.15
CA ILE A 64 3.60 -0.24 -0.69
C ILE A 64 4.47 -0.78 0.43
N LYS A 65 5.80 -0.66 0.28
CA LYS A 65 6.76 -0.84 1.37
C LYS A 65 6.78 0.43 2.24
N ALA A 66 5.91 0.45 3.25
CA ALA A 66 5.67 1.65 4.06
C ALA A 66 6.64 1.83 5.25
N HIS A 67 7.31 0.76 5.70
CA HIS A 67 8.12 0.80 6.92
C HIS A 67 9.54 0.30 6.66
N TYR A 68 10.52 0.99 7.25
CA TYR A 68 11.93 0.68 7.13
C TYR A 68 12.56 0.62 8.52
N LEU A 69 13.44 -0.36 8.72
CA LEU A 69 14.26 -0.47 9.90
C LEU A 69 15.61 0.17 9.62
N ALA A 70 15.81 1.39 10.12
CA ALA A 70 17.04 2.15 9.87
C ALA A 70 18.02 2.00 11.03
N VAL A 71 19.20 1.44 10.75
CA VAL A 71 20.30 1.31 11.71
C VAL A 71 21.50 2.11 11.21
N PRO A 72 22.06 3.03 12.02
CA PRO A 72 23.31 3.68 11.67
C PRO A 72 24.43 2.65 11.51
N LYS A 73 25.19 2.71 10.40
CA LYS A 73 26.28 1.75 10.12
C LYS A 73 27.27 1.58 11.28
N SER A 74 27.54 2.65 12.03
CA SER A 74 28.44 2.62 13.20
C SER A 74 27.93 1.77 14.36
N LYS A 75 26.64 1.43 14.39
CA LYS A 75 25.98 0.66 15.44
C LYS A 75 25.54 -0.74 15.01
N GLU A 76 25.68 -1.08 13.73
CA GLU A 76 25.23 -2.35 13.14
C GLU A 76 25.98 -3.57 13.70
N SER A 77 27.23 -3.38 14.14
CA SER A 77 28.04 -4.44 14.75
C SER A 77 27.74 -4.68 16.23
N LEU A 78 26.95 -3.82 16.89
CA LEU A 78 26.62 -3.98 18.30
C LEU A 78 25.70 -5.19 18.49
N ASP A 79 26.06 -6.09 19.41
CA ASP A 79 25.30 -7.32 19.64
C ASP A 79 23.85 -7.04 20.08
N THR A 80 23.61 -5.98 20.85
CA THR A 80 22.25 -5.56 21.21
C THR A 80 21.43 -5.17 19.98
N VAL A 81 22.03 -4.46 19.02
CA VAL A 81 21.34 -4.07 17.79
C VAL A 81 21.01 -5.31 16.97
N ARG A 82 21.98 -6.21 16.77
CA ARG A 82 21.76 -7.48 16.06
C ARG A 82 20.66 -8.32 16.71
N THR A 83 20.68 -8.45 18.03
CA THR A 83 19.65 -9.18 18.78
C THR A 83 18.25 -8.62 18.54
N VAL A 84 18.10 -7.29 18.53
CA VAL A 84 16.80 -6.64 18.25
C VAL A 84 16.38 -6.84 16.79
N LEU A 85 17.32 -6.71 15.84
CA LEU A 85 17.05 -6.95 14.42
C LEU A 85 16.57 -8.39 14.18
N ASP A 86 17.27 -9.36 14.76
CA ASP A 86 16.95 -10.79 14.64
C ASP A 86 15.58 -11.11 15.26
N TRP A 87 15.29 -10.50 16.43
CA TRP A 87 13.98 -10.63 17.06
C TRP A 87 12.86 -10.05 16.18
N ILE A 88 13.03 -8.85 15.61
CA ILE A 88 12.04 -8.24 14.71
C ILE A 88 11.85 -9.11 13.46
N ASN A 89 12.93 -9.60 12.85
CA ASN A 89 12.88 -10.45 11.66
C ASN A 89 12.14 -11.77 11.95
N SER A 90 12.42 -12.41 13.08
CA SER A 90 11.71 -13.62 13.52
C SER A 90 10.22 -13.35 13.75
N TRP A 91 9.88 -12.22 14.37
CA TRP A 91 8.50 -11.82 14.60
C TRP A 91 7.73 -11.57 13.29
N MET A 92 8.38 -10.96 12.29
CA MET A 92 7.79 -10.75 10.97
C MET A 92 7.59 -12.06 10.20
N ALA A 93 8.58 -12.97 10.22
CA ALA A 93 8.48 -14.28 9.57
C ALA A 93 7.31 -15.11 10.13
N ASN A 94 7.03 -15.00 11.43
CA ASN A 94 5.89 -15.65 12.06
C ASN A 94 4.53 -15.03 11.69
N ARG A 95 4.51 -13.82 11.11
CA ARG A 95 3.27 -13.15 10.67
C ARG A 95 2.99 -13.37 9.18
N SER A 96 4.02 -13.59 8.38
CA SER A 96 3.89 -13.79 6.93
C SER A 96 3.28 -15.15 6.54
N SER A 97 3.08 -16.07 7.49
CA SER A 97 2.39 -17.35 7.23
C SER A 97 0.87 -17.22 7.03
N GLY A 98 0.36 -16.01 6.76
CA GLY A 98 -1.05 -15.73 6.48
C GLY A 98 -1.30 -14.46 5.69
N ASP A 99 -0.33 -13.98 4.90
CA ASP A 99 -0.50 -12.75 4.11
C ASP A 99 -1.16 -13.06 2.74
N PRO A 100 -2.38 -12.57 2.45
CA PRO A 100 -3.05 -12.80 1.16
C PRO A 100 -2.42 -12.01 0.00
N HIS A 101 -1.45 -11.13 0.28
CA HIS A 101 -1.03 -10.09 -0.64
C HIS A 101 0.34 -10.33 -1.30
N GLU A 102 0.74 -11.60 -1.46
CA GLU A 102 1.92 -11.97 -2.25
C GLU A 102 1.83 -11.28 -3.62
N ALA A 103 2.73 -10.32 -3.83
CA ALA A 103 2.72 -9.47 -5.00
C ALA A 103 2.87 -10.33 -6.25
N VAL A 104 1.81 -10.43 -7.05
CA VAL A 104 1.88 -11.01 -8.39
C VAL A 104 2.93 -10.22 -9.19
N PRO A 105 3.99 -10.86 -9.73
CA PRO A 105 4.95 -10.18 -10.56
C PRO A 105 4.26 -9.64 -11.81
N ILE A 106 4.26 -8.31 -11.96
CA ILE A 106 3.91 -7.65 -13.23
C ILE A 106 5.12 -7.76 -14.15
N ASP A 107 5.24 -8.90 -14.85
CA ASP A 107 6.19 -9.04 -15.93
C ASP A 107 5.70 -8.23 -17.14
N GLY A 108 6.01 -6.93 -17.12
CA GLY A 108 5.70 -5.98 -18.18
C GLY A 108 6.71 -6.03 -19.32
N LYS A 109 6.98 -7.22 -19.85
CA LYS A 109 7.57 -7.39 -21.19
C LYS A 109 6.41 -7.45 -22.19
N ASN A 110 5.92 -6.29 -22.60
CA ASN A 110 5.24 -6.18 -23.88
C ASN A 110 6.22 -5.54 -24.87
N GLU A 111 6.66 -6.41 -25.77
CA GLU A 111 7.41 -6.13 -26.98
C GLU A 111 6.87 -4.90 -27.71
N ALA A 112 7.82 -4.04 -28.10
CA ALA A 112 7.66 -3.21 -29.27
C ALA A 112 7.58 -4.10 -30.53
N ALA A 113 6.84 -3.60 -31.53
CA ALA A 113 6.60 -4.15 -32.88
C ALA A 113 5.37 -5.05 -32.99
N ASP A 114 4.30 -4.56 -33.61
CA ASP A 114 4.21 -4.50 -35.06
C ASP A 114 3.05 -3.57 -35.49
N SER A 115 3.36 -2.60 -36.35
CA SER A 115 2.35 -1.76 -37.00
C SER A 115 1.91 -2.46 -38.28
N PRO A 116 0.62 -2.78 -38.50
CA PRO A 116 0.21 -3.21 -39.82
C PRO A 116 0.15 -1.97 -40.73
N SER A 117 1.15 -1.87 -41.59
CA SER A 117 1.14 -1.05 -42.79
C SER A 117 -0.06 -1.47 -43.66
N GLY A 118 -1.16 -0.72 -43.55
CA GLY A 118 -2.31 -0.84 -44.44
C GLY A 118 -2.05 -0.08 -45.74
N ASN A 119 -1.49 -0.78 -46.73
CA ASN A 119 -1.46 -0.32 -48.11
C ASN A 119 -2.53 -1.10 -48.88
N GLY A 120 -3.47 -0.41 -49.55
CA GLY A 120 -4.57 -1.09 -50.22
C GLY A 120 -5.54 -0.22 -50.99
N ARG A 121 -5.04 0.35 -52.10
CA ARG A 121 -5.76 0.80 -53.33
C ARG A 121 -6.64 2.04 -53.26
#